data_AF-A0A6J4YDR2-F1
#
_entry.id   AF-A0A6J4YDR2-F1
#
_cell.length_a   1.000
_cell.length_b   1.000
_cell.length_c   1.000
_cell.angle_alpha   90.00
_cell.angle_beta   90.00
_cell.angle_gamma   90.00
#
_symmetry.space_group_name_H-M   'P 1'
#
loop_
_entity.id
_entity.type
_entity.pdbx_description
1 polymer ?
#
loop_
_entity_poly.entity_id
_entity_poly.type
_entity_poly.pdbx_seq_one_letter_code
_entity_poly.pdbx_strand_id
1 'polypeptide(L)'
;MENTYEKLRSRLDDLATGFPATESKVEIRLLERLFTESEAELFLQLSPLLQKPADVAQKLNRDPAEIGAMMETMAQKGLLFRKRKGEQSLYAAVPYVIGIFEFQLGKMDEEFARDHEEYFKTAFGKTIQSFKTPVLRTVPINRQLVADYPVAPYEDVLQIIEKQDKISIAPCICRATKKLAGEECDKSVENCFAFGSHAEYYVETGMGRYITIEEAKAIVKQNEVEGLVMQPFNSQKVGGMCSCCGDCCGVLRSLKMHPSPAEMVQSNYFARVDEAECTGCETCVERCQIDAIEVVDGISTIDLNRCIGCGLCVTTCPVDAIELIKKPEDQLYEPPKTGAETYIRIMQERGKL
;
A
#
# COMPACT_ATOMS: atom_id res chain seq x y z
N MET A 1 -12.20 21.09 26.17
CA MET A 1 -10.95 20.29 26.26
C MET A 1 -11.09 19.14 25.29
N GLU A 2 -10.21 19.04 24.31
CA GLU A 2 -10.22 17.89 23.39
C GLU A 2 -9.88 16.60 24.17
N ASN A 3 -10.70 15.58 23.96
CA ASN A 3 -10.48 14.21 24.44
C ASN A 3 -9.16 13.66 23.83
N THR A 4 -8.45 12.81 24.57
CA THR A 4 -7.22 12.12 24.14
C THR A 4 -7.33 11.50 22.74
N TYR A 5 -8.46 10.89 22.38
CA TYR A 5 -8.65 10.29 21.05
C TYR A 5 -8.76 11.32 19.92
N GLU A 6 -9.27 12.53 20.18
CA GLU A 6 -9.27 13.61 19.21
C GLU A 6 -7.85 14.12 18.94
N LYS A 7 -7.02 14.22 19.99
CA LYS A 7 -5.60 14.54 19.83
C LYS A 7 -4.89 13.45 19.03
N LEU A 8 -5.17 12.17 19.31
CA LEU A 8 -4.60 11.04 18.58
C LEU A 8 -4.99 11.06 17.10
N ARG A 9 -6.28 11.30 16.80
CA ARG A 9 -6.78 11.48 15.44
C ARG A 9 -6.05 12.63 14.74
N SER A 10 -5.84 13.76 15.40
CA SER A 10 -5.06 14.88 14.86
C SER A 10 -3.61 14.50 14.59
N ARG A 11 -3.00 13.77 15.51
CA ARG A 11 -1.63 13.30 15.36
C ARG A 11 -1.48 12.35 14.16
N LEU A 12 -2.41 11.41 13.98
CA LEU A 12 -2.42 10.52 12.82
C LEU A 12 -2.67 11.30 11.52
N ASP A 13 -3.48 12.35 11.56
CA ASP A 13 -3.67 13.23 10.40
C ASP A 13 -2.40 14.01 10.03
N ASP A 14 -1.57 14.36 10.99
CA ASP A 14 -0.26 15.00 10.73
C ASP A 14 0.78 14.05 10.14
N LEU A 15 0.59 12.71 10.27
CA LEU A 15 1.45 11.73 9.62
C LEU A 15 1.14 11.59 8.14
N ALA A 16 2.11 11.12 7.35
CA ALA A 16 2.12 11.17 5.89
C ALA A 16 0.76 11.01 5.19
N THR A 17 0.05 9.92 5.44
CA THR A 17 -1.15 9.55 4.65
C THR A 17 -2.45 10.16 5.13
N GLY A 18 -2.40 10.94 6.22
CA GLY A 18 -3.56 11.58 6.81
C GLY A 18 -4.48 10.62 7.56
N PHE A 19 -5.43 11.22 8.26
CA PHE A 19 -6.46 10.54 9.04
C PHE A 19 -7.62 11.53 9.27
N PRO A 20 -8.33 11.92 8.18
CA PRO A 20 -9.35 12.95 8.22
C PRO A 20 -10.47 12.61 9.22
N ALA A 21 -11.04 13.65 9.82
CA ALA A 21 -12.21 13.54 10.68
C ALA A 21 -13.48 13.27 9.84
N THR A 22 -14.48 12.64 10.45
CA THR A 22 -15.80 12.40 9.85
C THR A 22 -16.91 12.99 10.70
N GLU A 23 -18.07 13.24 10.09
CA GLU A 23 -19.27 13.66 10.82
C GLU A 23 -19.78 12.54 11.76
N SER A 24 -19.68 11.27 11.35
CA SER A 24 -20.14 10.11 12.12
C SER A 24 -19.19 9.71 13.26
N LYS A 25 -17.99 10.32 13.32
CA LYS A 25 -16.92 9.99 14.27
C LYS A 25 -16.46 8.52 14.20
N VAL A 26 -16.64 7.86 13.06
CA VAL A 26 -16.19 6.47 12.86
C VAL A 26 -14.68 6.32 13.03
N GLU A 27 -13.90 7.34 12.66
CA GLU A 27 -12.47 7.39 12.88
C GLU A 27 -12.11 7.37 14.37
N ILE A 28 -12.92 7.98 15.23
CA ILE A 28 -12.71 7.97 16.69
C ILE A 28 -13.06 6.59 17.25
N ARG A 29 -14.18 5.99 16.81
CA ARG A 29 -14.55 4.61 17.21
C ARG A 29 -13.44 3.61 16.87
N LEU A 30 -12.84 3.73 15.67
CA LEU A 30 -11.69 2.91 15.28
C LEU A 30 -10.51 3.09 16.23
N LEU A 31 -10.19 4.32 16.64
CA LEU A 31 -9.09 4.57 17.59
C LEU A 31 -9.39 4.04 18.99
N GLU A 32 -10.62 4.17 19.48
CA GLU A 32 -11.04 3.65 20.79
C GLU A 32 -10.98 2.11 20.84
N ARG A 33 -11.17 1.42 19.71
CA ARG A 33 -10.96 -0.03 19.60
C ARG A 33 -9.48 -0.41 19.63
N LEU A 34 -8.64 0.39 18.96
CA LEU A 34 -7.23 0.07 18.74
C LEU A 34 -6.36 0.41 19.96
N PHE A 35 -6.62 1.55 20.59
CA PHE A 35 -5.80 2.12 21.64
C PHE A 35 -6.53 2.11 22.99
N THR A 36 -5.79 1.82 24.06
CA THR A 36 -6.17 2.33 25.38
C THR A 36 -5.81 3.81 25.49
N GLU A 37 -6.38 4.51 26.47
CA GLU A 37 -6.07 5.93 26.69
C GLU A 37 -4.57 6.16 26.97
N SER A 38 -3.92 5.30 27.76
CA SER A 38 -2.49 5.40 28.06
C SER A 38 -1.59 5.11 26.85
N GLU A 39 -2.01 4.20 25.96
CA GLU A 39 -1.31 3.94 24.69
C GLU A 39 -1.46 5.13 23.73
N ALA A 40 -2.65 5.74 23.67
CA ALA A 40 -2.89 6.94 22.88
C ALA A 40 -2.01 8.10 23.35
N GLU A 41 -1.96 8.35 24.67
CA GLU A 41 -1.08 9.35 25.27
C GLU A 41 0.39 9.11 24.96
N LEU A 42 0.86 7.86 25.03
CA LEU A 42 2.23 7.52 24.66
C LEU A 42 2.48 7.75 23.17
N PHE A 43 1.57 7.32 22.28
CA PHE A 43 1.69 7.49 20.83
C PHE A 43 1.87 8.96 20.44
N LEU A 44 1.16 9.89 21.10
CA LEU A 44 1.31 11.33 20.90
C LEU A 44 2.73 11.86 21.11
N GLN A 45 3.54 11.14 21.90
CA GLN A 45 4.92 11.54 22.23
C GLN A 45 5.98 10.93 21.30
N LEU A 46 5.58 9.99 20.44
CA LEU A 46 6.47 9.20 19.59
C LEU A 46 6.77 9.87 18.25
N SER A 47 7.96 9.58 17.75
CA SER A 47 8.45 9.98 16.44
C SER A 47 8.12 8.93 15.38
N PRO A 48 7.91 9.32 14.11
CA PRO A 48 7.90 8.38 13.00
C PRO A 48 9.29 7.80 12.67
N LEU A 49 10.35 8.29 13.31
CA LEU A 49 11.70 7.72 13.22
C LEU A 49 11.90 6.64 14.29
N LEU A 50 12.80 5.69 14.01
CA LEU A 50 13.16 4.64 14.96
C LEU A 50 13.80 5.21 16.23
N GLN A 51 13.21 4.89 17.39
CA GLN A 51 13.65 5.34 18.71
C GLN A 51 13.92 4.15 19.63
N LYS A 52 14.88 4.31 20.55
CA LYS A 52 15.04 3.38 21.67
C LYS A 52 14.03 3.74 22.77
N PRO A 53 13.47 2.75 23.49
CA PRO A 53 12.64 3.02 24.66
C PRO A 53 13.32 3.91 25.71
N ALA A 54 14.63 3.75 25.93
CA ALA A 54 15.38 4.57 26.88
C ALA A 54 15.39 6.07 26.53
N ASP A 55 15.47 6.41 25.23
CA ASP A 55 15.48 7.80 24.77
C ASP A 55 14.09 8.43 24.96
N VAL A 56 13.03 7.66 24.69
CA VAL A 56 11.63 8.08 24.91
C VAL A 56 11.36 8.26 26.41
N ALA A 57 11.79 7.30 27.23
CA ALA A 57 11.63 7.33 28.68
C ALA A 57 12.34 8.54 29.32
N GLN A 58 13.56 8.84 28.86
CA GLN A 58 14.29 10.03 29.29
C GLN A 58 13.53 11.32 28.94
N LYS A 59 13.01 11.44 27.71
CA LYS A 59 12.21 12.61 27.28
C LYS A 59 10.96 12.79 28.14
N LEU A 60 10.32 11.70 28.55
CA LEU A 60 9.08 11.71 29.32
C LEU A 60 9.28 11.70 30.84
N ASN A 61 10.54 11.63 31.31
CA ASN A 61 10.88 11.45 32.72
C ASN A 61 10.15 10.26 33.36
N ARG A 62 10.17 9.11 32.67
CA ARG A 62 9.54 7.83 33.08
C ARG A 62 10.55 6.69 33.13
N ASP A 63 10.14 5.57 33.71
CA ASP A 63 10.99 4.38 33.80
C ASP A 63 11.24 3.74 32.41
N PRO A 64 12.50 3.48 32.03
CA PRO A 64 12.82 2.87 30.73
C PRO A 64 12.26 1.46 30.51
N ALA A 65 12.14 0.64 31.55
CA ALA A 65 11.59 -0.70 31.45
C ALA A 65 10.07 -0.65 31.25
N GLU A 66 9.39 0.25 31.96
CA GLU A 66 7.96 0.53 31.78
C GLU A 66 7.65 0.97 30.34
N ILE A 67 8.34 1.98 29.83
CA ILE A 67 8.16 2.48 28.45
C ILE A 67 8.50 1.38 27.44
N GLY A 68 9.56 0.61 27.67
CA GLY A 68 9.91 -0.54 26.83
C GLY A 68 8.80 -1.58 26.74
N ALA A 69 8.19 -1.93 27.87
CA ALA A 69 7.09 -2.89 27.92
C ALA A 69 5.82 -2.38 27.24
N MET A 70 5.48 -1.09 27.43
CA MET A 70 4.35 -0.46 26.74
C MET A 70 4.57 -0.44 25.22
N MET A 71 5.75 -0.01 24.75
CA MET A 71 6.06 0.04 23.32
C MET A 71 6.09 -1.34 22.67
N GLU A 72 6.57 -2.37 23.38
CA GLU A 72 6.52 -3.76 22.92
C GLU A 72 5.08 -4.26 22.80
N THR A 73 4.24 -3.99 23.80
CA THR A 73 2.80 -4.32 23.76
C THR A 73 2.11 -3.63 22.59
N MET A 74 2.36 -2.32 22.40
CA MET A 74 1.80 -1.55 21.30
C MET A 74 2.26 -2.08 19.94
N ALA A 75 3.52 -2.50 19.80
CA ALA A 75 4.01 -3.15 18.58
C ALA A 75 3.32 -4.51 18.35
N GLN A 76 3.15 -5.34 19.38
CA GLN A 76 2.40 -6.60 19.26
C GLN A 76 0.93 -6.38 18.87
N LYS A 77 0.31 -5.28 19.34
CA LYS A 77 -1.03 -4.85 18.92
C LYS A 77 -1.06 -4.23 17.50
N GLY A 78 0.08 -4.01 16.87
CA GLY A 78 0.16 -3.40 15.54
C GLY A 78 0.00 -1.87 15.54
N LEU A 79 0.23 -1.21 16.67
CA LEU A 79 0.11 0.25 16.79
C LEU A 79 1.43 0.98 16.49
N LEU A 80 2.56 0.27 16.58
CA LEU A 80 3.91 0.77 16.29
C LEU A 80 4.63 -0.19 15.36
N PHE A 81 5.56 0.32 14.55
CA PHE A 81 6.53 -0.55 13.88
C PHE A 81 7.67 -0.89 14.84
N ARG A 82 8.15 -2.14 14.81
CA ARG A 82 9.33 -2.58 15.56
C ARG A 82 10.40 -3.10 14.62
N LYS A 83 11.64 -2.68 14.85
CA LYS A 83 12.84 -3.26 14.24
C LYS A 83 13.77 -3.82 15.31
N ARG A 84 14.17 -5.09 15.17
CA ARG A 84 15.20 -5.71 16.01
C ARG A 84 16.59 -5.35 15.49
N LYS A 85 17.52 -5.06 16.41
CA LYS A 85 18.95 -4.84 16.13
C LYS A 85 19.77 -5.52 17.23
N GLY A 86 20.12 -6.78 17.01
CA GLY A 86 20.68 -7.62 18.07
C GLY A 86 19.64 -7.82 19.19
N GLU A 87 20.05 -7.61 20.43
CA GLU A 87 19.16 -7.70 21.60
C GLU A 87 18.27 -6.47 21.81
N GLN A 88 18.49 -5.38 21.04
CA GLN A 88 17.73 -4.14 21.19
C GLN A 88 16.54 -4.09 20.23
N SER A 89 15.41 -3.56 20.71
CA SER A 89 14.26 -3.16 19.89
C SER A 89 14.26 -1.65 19.68
N LEU A 90 14.02 -1.25 18.44
CA LEU A 90 13.71 0.12 18.05
C LEU A 90 12.26 0.19 17.58
N TYR A 91 11.59 1.30 17.85
CA TYR A 91 10.19 1.47 17.54
C TYR A 91 9.93 2.80 16.84
N ALA A 92 8.88 2.85 16.02
CA ALA A 92 8.44 4.08 15.36
C ALA A 92 6.91 4.17 15.37
N ALA A 93 6.39 5.39 15.53
CA ALA A 93 5.00 5.68 15.20
C ALA A 93 4.78 5.50 13.70
N VAL A 94 3.66 4.91 13.32
CA VAL A 94 3.31 4.66 11.91
C VAL A 94 2.01 5.38 11.54
N PRO A 95 1.82 5.77 10.26
CA PRO A 95 0.54 6.27 9.78
C PRO A 95 -0.58 5.22 9.96
N TYR A 96 -1.83 5.64 9.78
CA TYR A 96 -2.94 4.69 9.76
C TYR A 96 -2.82 3.69 8.60
N VAL A 97 -2.50 4.15 7.38
CA VAL A 97 -2.25 3.35 6.18
C VAL A 97 -1.12 4.00 5.39
N ILE A 98 0.00 3.38 5.05
CA ILE A 98 0.42 2.03 5.39
C ILE A 98 1.01 2.03 6.80
N GLY A 99 0.44 1.24 7.70
CA GLY A 99 0.86 1.14 9.09
C GLY A 99 -0.18 0.43 9.94
N ILE A 100 -0.83 1.17 10.84
CA ILE A 100 -1.70 0.60 11.89
C ILE A 100 -2.74 -0.36 11.32
N PHE A 101 -3.40 0.01 10.20
CA PHE A 101 -4.42 -0.81 9.56
C PHE A 101 -3.86 -2.13 9.03
N GLU A 102 -2.77 -2.11 8.25
CA GLU A 102 -2.12 -3.31 7.75
C GLU A 102 -1.68 -4.23 8.89
N PHE A 103 -1.30 -3.65 10.04
CA PHE A 103 -0.86 -4.41 11.21
C PHE A 103 -1.99 -5.05 12.04
N GLN A 104 -3.25 -4.81 11.65
CA GLN A 104 -4.42 -5.48 12.22
C GLN A 104 -4.73 -6.82 11.55
N LEU A 105 -3.92 -7.27 10.59
CA LEU A 105 -4.15 -8.55 9.92
C LEU A 105 -4.21 -9.70 10.93
N GLY A 106 -5.30 -10.48 10.87
CA GLY A 106 -5.58 -11.57 11.81
C GLY A 106 -6.16 -11.15 13.17
N LYS A 107 -6.38 -9.85 13.40
CA LYS A 107 -6.92 -9.29 14.66
C LYS A 107 -8.24 -8.54 14.49
N MET A 108 -8.66 -8.29 13.25
CA MET A 108 -9.92 -7.61 12.94
C MET A 108 -11.12 -8.52 13.16
N ASP A 109 -12.24 -7.94 13.58
CA ASP A 109 -13.56 -8.54 13.58
C ASP A 109 -14.49 -7.88 12.53
N GLU A 110 -15.73 -8.34 12.43
CA GLU A 110 -16.72 -7.79 11.50
C GLU A 110 -17.04 -6.31 11.77
N GLU A 111 -17.01 -5.89 13.03
CA GLU A 111 -17.38 -4.54 13.42
C GLU A 111 -16.29 -3.55 13.02
N PHE A 112 -15.02 -3.88 13.28
CA PHE A 112 -13.86 -3.15 12.77
C PHE A 112 -13.91 -3.04 11.25
N ALA A 113 -14.24 -4.13 10.55
CA ALA A 113 -14.31 -4.13 9.10
C ALA A 113 -15.41 -3.19 8.56
N ARG A 114 -16.59 -3.18 9.19
CA ARG A 114 -17.68 -2.26 8.82
C ARG A 114 -17.33 -0.80 9.12
N ASP A 115 -16.76 -0.53 10.29
CA ASP A 115 -16.30 0.82 10.65
C ASP A 115 -15.20 1.30 9.68
N HIS A 116 -14.25 0.43 9.30
CA HIS A 116 -13.22 0.77 8.32
C HIS A 116 -13.81 1.06 6.92
N GLU A 117 -14.78 0.26 6.47
CA GLU A 117 -15.46 0.51 5.19
C GLU A 117 -16.29 1.79 5.19
N GLU A 118 -16.98 2.11 6.30
CA GLU A 118 -17.64 3.41 6.50
C GLU A 118 -16.61 4.54 6.44
N TYR A 119 -15.50 4.42 7.16
CA TYR A 119 -14.45 5.42 7.20
C TYR A 119 -13.84 5.67 5.81
N PHE A 120 -13.58 4.59 5.07
CA PHE A 120 -13.10 4.65 3.69
C PHE A 120 -14.07 5.40 2.78
N LYS A 121 -15.36 5.07 2.82
CA LYS A 121 -16.37 5.68 1.93
C LYS A 121 -16.64 7.15 2.25
N THR A 122 -16.61 7.51 3.53
CA THR A 122 -17.02 8.85 4.00
C THR A 122 -15.90 9.87 3.92
N ALA A 123 -14.65 9.48 4.20
CA ALA A 123 -13.52 10.39 4.19
C ALA A 123 -12.26 9.80 3.56
N PHE A 124 -11.73 8.71 4.11
CA PHE A 124 -10.34 8.29 3.85
C PHE A 124 -10.05 7.92 2.39
N GLY A 125 -11.01 7.28 1.71
CA GLY A 125 -10.87 6.89 0.30
C GLY A 125 -10.71 8.09 -0.64
N LYS A 126 -11.17 9.28 -0.26
CA LYS A 126 -11.00 10.51 -1.06
C LYS A 126 -9.66 11.21 -0.80
N THR A 127 -8.98 10.89 0.30
CA THR A 127 -7.78 11.61 0.76
C THR A 127 -6.49 10.81 0.64
N ILE A 128 -6.54 9.47 0.67
CA ILE A 128 -5.34 8.62 0.64
C ILE A 128 -4.45 8.83 -0.58
N GLN A 129 -5.00 9.31 -1.70
CA GLN A 129 -4.25 9.61 -2.93
C GLN A 129 -4.29 11.10 -3.31
N SER A 130 -4.76 11.99 -2.44
CA SER A 130 -4.96 13.41 -2.79
C SER A 130 -3.68 14.27 -2.80
N PHE A 131 -2.50 13.65 -2.86
CA PHE A 131 -1.19 14.31 -2.83
C PHE A 131 -0.30 13.80 -3.98
N LYS A 132 0.72 14.57 -4.36
CA LYS A 132 1.49 14.35 -5.60
C LYS A 132 2.37 13.10 -5.53
N THR A 133 2.86 12.75 -4.34
CA THR A 133 3.69 11.57 -4.10
C THR A 133 2.85 10.43 -3.55
N PRO A 134 2.44 9.43 -4.34
CA PRO A 134 1.62 8.35 -3.83
C PRO A 134 2.43 7.43 -2.90
N VAL A 135 1.76 6.76 -1.98
CA VAL A 135 2.38 5.81 -1.03
C VAL A 135 2.80 4.51 -1.75
N LEU A 136 1.98 4.08 -2.70
CA LEU A 136 2.20 2.92 -3.55
C LEU A 136 2.31 3.39 -5.00
N ARG A 137 3.13 2.71 -5.79
CA ARG A 137 3.27 2.96 -7.24
C ARG A 137 2.94 1.72 -8.04
N THR A 138 2.51 1.88 -9.28
CA THR A 138 2.14 0.77 -10.15
C THR A 138 3.33 0.35 -10.99
N VAL A 139 3.69 -0.94 -10.95
CA VAL A 139 4.83 -1.49 -11.69
C VAL A 139 4.41 -2.78 -12.39
N PRO A 140 4.64 -2.95 -13.70
CA PRO A 140 4.34 -4.19 -14.41
C PRO A 140 5.36 -5.29 -14.10
N ILE A 141 4.95 -6.56 -14.21
CA ILE A 141 5.79 -7.74 -13.96
C ILE A 141 6.68 -8.13 -15.15
N ASN A 142 6.19 -7.96 -16.38
CA ASN A 142 6.87 -8.46 -17.57
C ASN A 142 7.03 -7.34 -18.61
N ARG A 143 8.24 -6.79 -18.69
CA ARG A 143 8.60 -5.74 -19.65
C ARG A 143 9.41 -6.24 -20.83
N GLN A 144 9.56 -7.55 -21.03
CA GLN A 144 10.17 -8.07 -22.27
C GLN A 144 9.35 -7.64 -23.51
N LEU A 145 8.07 -7.32 -23.34
CA LEU A 145 7.19 -6.74 -24.35
C LEU A 145 7.37 -5.22 -24.55
N VAL A 146 8.10 -4.55 -23.66
CA VAL A 146 8.53 -3.15 -23.79
C VAL A 146 9.92 -3.18 -24.43
N ALA A 147 9.97 -3.45 -25.73
CA ALA A 147 11.22 -3.52 -26.47
C ALA A 147 12.01 -2.18 -26.40
N ASP A 148 13.33 -2.30 -26.48
CA ASP A 148 14.33 -1.25 -26.78
C ASP A 148 15.01 -0.45 -25.65
N TYR A 149 14.65 -0.57 -24.36
CA TYR A 149 15.28 0.26 -23.31
C TYR A 149 15.67 -0.47 -22.01
N PRO A 150 16.81 -0.09 -21.37
CA PRO A 150 17.15 -0.59 -20.05
C PRO A 150 16.13 -0.11 -19.00
N VAL A 151 15.59 -1.07 -18.25
CA VAL A 151 14.63 -0.82 -17.17
C VAL A 151 15.36 -0.69 -15.83
N ALA A 152 15.04 0.36 -15.07
CA ALA A 152 15.56 0.49 -13.72
C ALA A 152 15.06 -0.67 -12.83
N PRO A 153 15.90 -1.28 -11.97
CA PRO A 153 15.48 -2.48 -11.23
C PRO A 153 14.31 -2.29 -10.26
N TYR A 154 14.09 -1.07 -9.78
CA TYR A 154 12.91 -0.76 -8.95
C TYR A 154 11.63 -0.65 -9.79
N GLU A 155 11.72 -0.64 -11.11
CA GLU A 155 10.59 -0.59 -12.04
C GLU A 155 10.22 -1.98 -12.60
N ASP A 156 10.70 -3.06 -11.98
CA ASP A 156 10.43 -4.43 -12.40
C ASP A 156 10.16 -5.28 -11.16
N VAL A 157 9.01 -5.94 -11.12
CA VAL A 157 8.56 -6.71 -9.95
C VAL A 157 9.49 -7.88 -9.65
N LEU A 158 9.97 -8.58 -10.68
CA LEU A 158 10.87 -9.72 -10.50
C LEU A 158 12.24 -9.25 -10.02
N GLN A 159 12.76 -8.13 -10.56
CA GLN A 159 14.01 -7.55 -10.08
C GLN A 159 13.89 -6.97 -8.66
N ILE A 160 12.73 -6.44 -8.27
CA ILE A 160 12.47 -6.07 -6.87
C ILE A 160 12.62 -7.30 -5.99
N ILE A 161 11.98 -8.42 -6.32
CA ILE A 161 12.05 -9.67 -5.54
C ILE A 161 13.48 -10.21 -5.46
N GLU A 162 14.21 -10.25 -6.57
CA GLU A 162 15.56 -10.82 -6.64
C GLU A 162 16.57 -10.08 -5.76
N LYS A 163 16.31 -8.81 -5.44
CA LYS A 163 17.17 -7.98 -4.61
C LYS A 163 16.89 -8.08 -3.11
N GLN A 164 15.93 -8.89 -2.69
CA GLN A 164 15.54 -8.98 -1.28
C GLN A 164 16.31 -10.08 -0.56
N ASP A 165 16.85 -9.73 0.62
CA ASP A 165 17.51 -10.70 1.51
C ASP A 165 16.50 -11.54 2.32
N LYS A 166 15.37 -10.91 2.70
CA LYS A 166 14.30 -11.53 3.48
C LYS A 166 12.96 -11.14 2.91
N ILE A 167 12.11 -12.13 2.69
CA ILE A 167 10.77 -11.98 2.16
C ILE A 167 9.80 -12.70 3.08
N SER A 168 8.73 -12.02 3.47
CA SER A 168 7.55 -12.67 4.01
C SER A 168 6.32 -12.36 3.17
N ILE A 169 5.37 -13.28 3.20
CA ILE A 169 4.06 -13.13 2.59
C ILE A 169 2.99 -13.18 3.68
N ALA A 170 1.98 -12.36 3.50
CA ALA A 170 0.83 -12.29 4.38
C ALA A 170 -0.48 -12.24 3.54
N PRO A 171 -1.60 -12.68 4.13
CA PRO A 171 -2.91 -12.46 3.54
C PRO A 171 -3.18 -10.97 3.25
N CYS A 172 -3.92 -10.68 2.18
CA CYS A 172 -4.28 -9.30 1.84
C CYS A 172 -5.24 -8.70 2.88
N ILE A 173 -4.79 -7.68 3.62
CA ILE A 173 -5.61 -6.99 4.62
C ILE A 173 -6.89 -6.42 4.02
N CYS A 174 -6.82 -5.77 2.85
CA CYS A 174 -7.98 -5.17 2.22
C CYS A 174 -9.05 -6.22 1.90
N ARG A 175 -8.64 -7.39 1.39
CA ARG A 175 -9.57 -8.48 1.08
C ARG A 175 -10.11 -9.14 2.36
N ALA A 176 -9.27 -9.31 3.38
CA ALA A 176 -9.70 -9.82 4.67
C ALA A 176 -10.76 -8.90 5.31
N THR A 177 -10.56 -7.58 5.23
CA THR A 177 -11.53 -6.57 5.67
C THR A 177 -12.82 -6.67 4.88
N LYS A 178 -12.77 -6.73 3.54
CA LYS A 178 -13.97 -6.93 2.71
C LYS A 178 -14.76 -8.18 3.07
N LYS A 179 -14.07 -9.30 3.25
CA LYS A 179 -14.68 -10.57 3.67
C LYS A 179 -15.39 -10.45 5.01
N LEU A 180 -14.76 -9.82 6.01
CA LEU A 180 -15.37 -9.56 7.32
C LEU A 180 -16.54 -8.56 7.24
N ALA A 181 -16.53 -7.66 6.27
CA ALA A 181 -17.65 -6.76 5.99
C ALA A 181 -18.79 -7.42 5.18
N GLY A 182 -18.68 -8.71 4.84
CA GLY A 182 -19.70 -9.48 4.11
C GLY A 182 -19.59 -9.41 2.58
N GLU A 183 -18.46 -8.93 2.04
CA GLU A 183 -18.18 -8.91 0.61
C GLU A 183 -17.24 -10.07 0.22
N GLU A 184 -17.58 -10.82 -0.82
CA GLU A 184 -16.73 -11.90 -1.33
C GLU A 184 -15.75 -11.42 -2.40
N CYS A 185 -14.59 -12.05 -2.48
CA CYS A 185 -13.59 -11.85 -3.53
C CYS A 185 -12.92 -13.20 -3.82
N ASP A 186 -12.82 -13.53 -5.10
CA ASP A 186 -12.38 -14.84 -5.60
C ASP A 186 -10.85 -14.97 -5.75
N LYS A 187 -10.11 -13.89 -5.50
CA LYS A 187 -8.66 -13.81 -5.71
C LYS A 187 -7.85 -14.46 -4.58
N SER A 188 -6.71 -15.05 -4.93
CA SER A 188 -5.78 -15.73 -4.00
C SER A 188 -5.36 -14.83 -2.86
N VAL A 189 -5.42 -15.31 -1.62
CA VAL A 189 -5.26 -14.48 -0.40
C VAL A 189 -3.84 -14.00 -0.13
N GLU A 190 -2.81 -14.74 -0.52
CA GLU A 190 -1.40 -14.42 -0.27
C GLU A 190 -0.88 -13.37 -1.29
N ASN A 191 -1.05 -12.08 -0.98
CA ASN A 191 -0.67 -11.00 -1.89
C ASN A 191 0.13 -9.86 -1.23
N CYS A 192 0.33 -9.88 0.09
CA CYS A 192 1.02 -8.80 0.80
C CYS A 192 2.46 -9.23 1.10
N PHE A 193 3.40 -8.75 0.28
CA PHE A 193 4.83 -9.00 0.44
C PHE A 193 5.44 -7.96 1.37
N ALA A 194 6.22 -8.41 2.35
CA ALA A 194 7.05 -7.55 3.18
C ALA A 194 8.52 -7.96 3.01
N PHE A 195 9.41 -6.97 3.08
CA PHE A 195 10.83 -7.15 2.80
C PHE A 195 11.72 -6.66 3.96
N GLY A 196 12.87 -7.31 4.13
CA GLY A 196 13.87 -6.94 5.13
C GLY A 196 13.29 -6.88 6.55
N SER A 197 13.44 -5.75 7.25
CA SER A 197 12.92 -5.59 8.61
C SER A 197 11.39 -5.60 8.70
N HIS A 198 10.68 -5.26 7.61
CA HIS A 198 9.23 -5.42 7.59
C HIS A 198 8.86 -6.90 7.49
N ALA A 199 9.62 -7.69 6.72
CA ALA A 199 9.41 -9.13 6.65
C ALA A 199 9.51 -9.79 8.03
N GLU A 200 10.57 -9.44 8.77
CA GLU A 200 10.78 -9.89 10.14
C GLU A 200 9.62 -9.52 11.05
N TYR A 201 9.22 -8.25 11.03
CA TYR A 201 8.13 -7.75 11.85
C TYR A 201 6.81 -8.49 11.58
N TYR A 202 6.48 -8.74 10.30
CA TYR A 202 5.28 -9.48 9.91
C TYR A 202 5.27 -10.92 10.44
N VAL A 203 6.41 -11.61 10.40
CA VAL A 203 6.50 -12.98 10.91
C VAL A 203 6.49 -13.00 12.44
N GLU A 204 7.24 -12.12 13.10
CA GLU A 204 7.32 -12.04 14.56
C GLU A 204 5.99 -11.69 15.24
N THR A 205 5.10 -10.98 14.53
CA THR A 205 3.77 -10.61 15.02
C THR A 205 2.66 -11.54 14.55
N GLY A 206 3.00 -12.65 13.87
CA GLY A 206 2.07 -13.68 13.43
C GLY A 206 1.19 -13.30 12.23
N MET A 207 1.52 -12.22 11.51
CA MET A 207 0.76 -11.75 10.34
C MET A 207 1.12 -12.49 9.06
N GLY A 208 2.34 -13.02 8.96
CA GLY A 208 2.83 -13.67 7.75
C GLY A 208 3.85 -14.76 8.01
N ARG A 209 4.35 -15.34 6.93
CA ARG A 209 5.36 -16.40 6.93
C ARG A 209 6.51 -16.04 6.00
N TYR A 210 7.72 -16.50 6.32
CA TYR A 210 8.84 -16.37 5.39
C TYR A 210 8.63 -17.22 4.14
N ILE A 211 9.10 -16.71 3.01
CA ILE A 211 9.10 -17.41 1.73
C ILE A 211 10.43 -17.25 1.02
N THR A 212 10.71 -18.16 0.09
CA THR A 212 11.90 -18.09 -0.77
C THR A 212 11.69 -17.12 -1.93
N ILE A 213 12.78 -16.69 -2.58
CA ILE A 213 12.72 -15.91 -3.82
C ILE A 213 11.92 -16.64 -4.91
N GLU A 214 12.13 -17.94 -5.07
CA GLU A 214 11.43 -18.73 -6.09
C GLU A 214 9.93 -18.84 -5.81
N GLU A 215 9.56 -19.04 -4.54
CA GLU A 215 8.16 -19.01 -4.13
C GLU A 215 7.54 -17.61 -4.34
N ALA A 216 8.25 -16.54 -4.00
CA ALA A 216 7.79 -15.17 -4.23
C ALA A 216 7.54 -14.90 -5.72
N LYS A 217 8.45 -15.32 -6.60
CA LYS A 217 8.27 -15.23 -8.06
C LYS A 217 7.06 -16.03 -8.54
N ALA A 218 6.84 -17.24 -8.01
CA ALA A 218 5.68 -18.06 -8.35
C ALA A 218 4.37 -17.39 -7.94
N ILE A 219 4.30 -16.85 -6.71
CA ILE A 219 3.12 -16.12 -6.22
C ILE A 219 2.86 -14.88 -7.07
N VAL A 220 3.89 -14.09 -7.40
CA VAL A 220 3.71 -12.90 -8.24
C VAL A 220 3.18 -13.26 -9.63
N LYS A 221 3.69 -14.33 -10.26
CA LYS A 221 3.16 -14.81 -11.54
C LYS A 221 1.70 -15.27 -11.43
N GLN A 222 1.36 -15.99 -10.36
CA GLN A 222 -0.02 -16.41 -10.12
C GLN A 222 -0.95 -15.20 -9.92
N ASN A 223 -0.51 -14.23 -9.12
CA ASN A 223 -1.25 -12.99 -8.87
C ASN A 223 -1.43 -12.18 -10.17
N GLU A 224 -0.42 -12.16 -11.04
CA GLU A 224 -0.56 -11.59 -12.38
C GLU A 224 -1.64 -12.31 -13.17
N VAL A 225 -1.62 -13.65 -13.26
CA VAL A 225 -2.64 -14.49 -13.94
C VAL A 225 -4.05 -14.18 -13.40
N GLU A 226 -4.19 -13.91 -12.11
CA GLU A 226 -5.47 -13.54 -11.50
C GLU A 226 -5.91 -12.09 -11.75
N GLY A 227 -5.04 -11.26 -12.29
CA GLY A 227 -5.35 -9.87 -12.67
C GLY A 227 -5.08 -8.87 -11.57
N LEU A 228 -4.14 -9.19 -10.70
CA LEU A 228 -3.76 -8.33 -9.59
C LEU A 228 -2.67 -7.35 -10.05
N VAL A 229 -2.92 -6.07 -9.81
CA VAL A 229 -1.96 -4.99 -10.07
C VAL A 229 -0.85 -5.05 -9.03
N MET A 230 0.40 -5.10 -9.48
CA MET A 230 1.56 -5.07 -8.59
C MET A 230 1.84 -3.63 -8.15
N GLN A 231 1.84 -3.42 -6.84
CA GLN A 231 2.04 -2.11 -6.26
C GLN A 231 3.11 -2.13 -5.16
N PRO A 232 4.40 -1.95 -5.51
CA PRO A 232 5.43 -1.75 -4.52
C PRO A 232 5.25 -0.43 -3.77
N PHE A 233 5.76 -0.39 -2.54
CA PHE A 233 5.94 0.86 -1.81
C PHE A 233 6.76 1.85 -2.66
N ASN A 234 6.35 3.12 -2.65
CA ASN A 234 6.93 4.14 -3.51
C ASN A 234 8.33 4.57 -3.06
N SER A 235 9.32 3.70 -3.27
CA SER A 235 10.73 3.95 -3.01
C SER A 235 11.61 3.01 -3.85
N GLN A 236 12.89 3.34 -3.98
CA GLN A 236 13.88 2.46 -4.62
C GLN A 236 14.27 1.29 -3.71
N LYS A 237 14.39 1.53 -2.39
CA LYS A 237 14.51 0.48 -1.37
C LYS A 237 13.13 0.05 -0.89
N VAL A 238 12.47 -0.78 -1.69
CA VAL A 238 11.11 -1.26 -1.46
C VAL A 238 11.04 -2.07 -0.15
N GLY A 239 10.24 -1.59 0.82
CA GLY A 239 10.02 -2.29 2.10
C GLY A 239 8.86 -3.29 2.08
N GLY A 240 7.99 -3.20 1.08
CA GLY A 240 6.86 -4.10 0.87
C GLY A 240 6.17 -3.83 -0.47
N MET A 241 5.32 -4.76 -0.88
CA MET A 241 4.60 -4.72 -2.15
C MET A 241 3.28 -5.47 -2.02
N CYS A 242 2.19 -4.97 -2.61
CA CYS A 242 0.95 -5.72 -2.73
C CYS A 242 0.70 -6.18 -4.16
N SER A 243 -0.05 -7.28 -4.31
CA SER A 243 -0.81 -7.57 -5.53
C SER A 243 -2.28 -7.26 -5.26
N CYS A 244 -2.81 -6.26 -5.95
CA CYS A 244 -4.02 -5.55 -5.55
C CYS A 244 -5.11 -5.63 -6.64
N CYS A 245 -6.36 -5.80 -6.24
CA CYS A 245 -7.55 -5.83 -7.11
C CYS A 245 -8.43 -4.59 -6.91
N GLY A 246 -9.13 -4.16 -7.96
CA GLY A 246 -9.89 -2.91 -8.00
C GLY A 246 -11.18 -2.90 -7.16
N ASP A 247 -11.66 -4.07 -6.76
CA ASP A 247 -12.85 -4.30 -5.93
C ASP A 247 -12.56 -4.18 -4.41
N CYS A 248 -11.38 -4.64 -3.97
CA CYS A 248 -11.01 -4.69 -2.55
C CYS A 248 -10.00 -3.61 -2.15
N CYS A 249 -8.97 -3.37 -2.96
CA CYS A 249 -7.82 -2.54 -2.57
C CYS A 249 -8.26 -1.08 -2.30
N GLY A 250 -7.97 -0.56 -1.11
CA GLY A 250 -8.28 0.82 -0.77
C GLY A 250 -7.64 1.84 -1.72
N VAL A 251 -6.42 1.58 -2.18
CA VAL A 251 -5.73 2.46 -3.13
C VAL A 251 -6.38 2.44 -4.52
N LEU A 252 -6.64 1.27 -5.10
CA LEU A 252 -7.25 1.21 -6.43
C LEU A 252 -8.69 1.72 -6.42
N ARG A 253 -9.46 1.39 -5.37
CA ARG A 253 -10.81 1.94 -5.17
C ARG A 253 -10.80 3.46 -5.03
N SER A 254 -9.81 4.02 -4.32
CA SER A 254 -9.61 5.47 -4.21
C SER A 254 -9.36 6.08 -5.59
N LEU A 255 -8.41 5.52 -6.37
CA LEU A 255 -8.12 5.98 -7.72
C LEU A 255 -9.36 5.96 -8.63
N LYS A 256 -10.19 4.91 -8.55
CA LYS A 256 -11.44 4.80 -9.34
C LYS A 256 -12.45 5.93 -9.05
N MET A 257 -12.36 6.61 -7.90
CA MET A 257 -13.23 7.74 -7.56
C MET A 257 -12.87 9.02 -8.31
N HIS A 258 -11.69 9.08 -8.94
CA HIS A 258 -11.21 10.26 -9.65
C HIS A 258 -11.48 10.16 -11.16
N PRO A 259 -11.74 11.29 -11.84
CA PRO A 259 -11.91 11.31 -13.28
C PRO A 259 -10.61 10.98 -14.03
N SER A 260 -9.46 11.40 -13.50
CA SER A 260 -8.14 11.23 -14.13
C SER A 260 -7.12 10.54 -13.19
N PRO A 261 -7.31 9.26 -12.81
CA PRO A 261 -6.40 8.60 -11.88
C PRO A 261 -4.97 8.43 -12.41
N ALA A 262 -4.75 8.51 -13.73
CA ALA A 262 -3.42 8.46 -14.32
C ALA A 262 -2.51 9.62 -13.89
N GLU A 263 -3.08 10.75 -13.45
CA GLU A 263 -2.33 11.89 -12.92
C GLU A 263 -1.87 11.68 -11.46
N MET A 264 -2.49 10.73 -10.76
CA MET A 264 -2.30 10.48 -9.33
C MET A 264 -1.38 9.28 -9.06
N VAL A 265 -1.21 8.41 -10.06
CA VAL A 265 -0.28 7.29 -10.00
C VAL A 265 1.09 7.64 -10.54
N GLN A 266 2.12 7.04 -9.96
CA GLN A 266 3.47 7.15 -10.49
C GLN A 266 3.82 5.86 -11.24
N SER A 267 3.40 5.79 -12.50
CA SER A 267 3.84 4.78 -13.46
C SER A 267 4.53 5.48 -14.64
N ASN A 268 5.65 4.91 -15.06
CA ASN A 268 6.45 5.38 -16.20
C ASN A 268 5.93 4.87 -17.56
N TYR A 269 4.76 4.23 -17.56
CA TYR A 269 4.23 3.52 -18.72
C TYR A 269 2.74 3.83 -18.90
N PHE A 270 2.27 3.68 -20.14
CA PHE A 270 0.86 3.62 -20.48
C PHE A 270 0.66 2.51 -21.52
N ALA A 271 -0.55 1.97 -21.62
CA ALA A 271 -0.87 0.96 -22.61
C ALA A 271 -1.37 1.60 -23.91
N ARG A 272 -1.03 0.99 -25.05
CA ARG A 272 -1.50 1.37 -26.40
C ARG A 272 -2.01 0.13 -27.12
N VAL A 273 -3.08 0.28 -27.88
CA VAL A 273 -3.65 -0.79 -28.73
C VAL A 273 -3.14 -0.59 -30.16
N ASP A 274 -2.75 -1.69 -30.82
CA ASP A 274 -2.60 -1.78 -32.27
C ASP A 274 -3.96 -2.13 -32.88
N GLU A 275 -4.58 -1.15 -33.55
CA GLU A 275 -5.91 -1.29 -34.14
C GLU A 275 -5.94 -2.33 -35.27
N ALA A 276 -4.81 -2.58 -35.96
CA ALA A 276 -4.77 -3.50 -37.09
C ALA A 276 -4.84 -4.98 -36.64
N GLU A 277 -4.30 -5.27 -35.45
CA GLU A 277 -4.27 -6.62 -34.89
C GLU A 277 -5.42 -6.87 -33.89
N CYS A 278 -6.06 -5.82 -33.40
CA CYS A 278 -7.13 -5.93 -32.42
C CYS A 278 -8.38 -6.63 -33.00
N THR A 279 -8.85 -7.66 -32.32
CA THR A 279 -10.06 -8.41 -32.72
C THR A 279 -11.32 -8.00 -31.94
N GLY A 280 -11.23 -7.03 -31.04
CA GLY A 280 -12.37 -6.62 -30.20
C GLY A 280 -12.88 -7.68 -29.23
N CYS A 281 -12.04 -8.63 -28.78
CA CYS A 281 -12.46 -9.78 -27.97
C CYS A 281 -12.77 -9.46 -26.49
N GLU A 282 -12.63 -8.20 -26.06
CA GLU A 282 -12.98 -7.69 -24.72
C GLU A 282 -12.20 -8.27 -23.52
N THR A 283 -11.29 -9.24 -23.71
CA THR A 283 -10.50 -9.82 -22.60
C THR A 283 -9.72 -8.75 -21.80
N CYS A 284 -9.19 -7.73 -22.48
CA CYS A 284 -8.50 -6.62 -21.84
C CYS A 284 -9.43 -5.72 -21.01
N VAL A 285 -10.72 -5.62 -21.38
CA VAL A 285 -11.74 -4.84 -20.66
C VAL A 285 -11.99 -5.48 -19.29
N GLU A 286 -12.30 -6.78 -19.25
CA GLU A 286 -12.52 -7.53 -18.01
C GLU A 286 -11.30 -7.50 -17.08
N ARG A 287 -10.10 -7.40 -17.67
CA ARG A 287 -8.85 -7.39 -16.96
C ARG A 287 -8.55 -6.05 -16.26
N CYS A 288 -9.09 -4.96 -16.78
CA CYS A 288 -8.70 -3.62 -16.37
C CYS A 288 -9.23 -3.25 -14.98
N GLN A 289 -8.35 -3.15 -13.99
CA GLN A 289 -8.74 -2.89 -12.59
C GLN A 289 -9.20 -1.44 -12.31
N ILE A 290 -9.08 -0.54 -13.29
CA ILE A 290 -9.39 0.89 -13.15
C ILE A 290 -10.33 1.40 -14.26
N ASP A 291 -10.96 0.50 -15.02
CA ASP A 291 -11.94 0.81 -16.06
C ASP A 291 -11.40 1.81 -17.11
N ALA A 292 -10.18 1.60 -17.63
CA ALA A 292 -9.58 2.44 -18.68
C ALA A 292 -9.77 1.91 -20.09
N ILE A 293 -10.39 0.74 -20.26
CA ILE A 293 -10.48 0.07 -21.56
C ILE A 293 -11.95 -0.14 -21.90
N GLU A 294 -12.33 0.25 -23.10
CA GLU A 294 -13.64 0.01 -23.70
C GLU A 294 -13.47 -0.51 -25.14
N VAL A 295 -14.54 -1.01 -25.76
CA VAL A 295 -14.53 -1.39 -27.17
C VAL A 295 -15.44 -0.44 -27.95
N VAL A 296 -14.88 0.21 -28.96
CA VAL A 296 -15.57 1.14 -29.86
C VAL A 296 -15.39 0.63 -31.28
N ASP A 297 -16.50 0.44 -32.00
CA ASP A 297 -16.50 -0.06 -33.39
C ASP A 297 -15.70 -1.36 -33.59
N GLY A 298 -15.71 -2.25 -32.59
CA GLY A 298 -15.02 -3.54 -32.63
C GLY A 298 -13.53 -3.48 -32.30
N ILE A 299 -13.02 -2.33 -31.87
CA ILE A 299 -11.61 -2.13 -31.49
C ILE A 299 -11.53 -1.67 -30.03
N SER A 300 -10.57 -2.22 -29.28
CA SER A 300 -10.31 -1.76 -27.92
C SER A 300 -9.67 -0.38 -27.92
N THR A 301 -10.19 0.53 -27.10
CA THR A 301 -9.68 1.89 -26.90
C THR A 301 -9.25 2.05 -25.45
N ILE A 302 -8.15 2.77 -25.20
CA ILE A 302 -7.62 3.02 -23.87
C ILE A 302 -7.73 4.50 -23.50
N ASP A 303 -8.47 4.80 -22.43
CA ASP A 303 -8.50 6.13 -21.83
C ASP A 303 -7.20 6.37 -21.05
N LEU A 304 -6.34 7.23 -21.60
CA LEU A 304 -5.06 7.59 -21.00
C LEU A 304 -5.19 8.40 -19.72
N ASN A 305 -6.34 9.04 -19.45
CA ASN A 305 -6.59 9.68 -18.16
C ASN A 305 -6.82 8.66 -17.06
N ARG A 306 -7.20 7.43 -17.41
CA ARG A 306 -7.47 6.35 -16.47
C ARG A 306 -6.35 5.32 -16.39
N CYS A 307 -5.63 5.09 -17.50
CA CYS A 307 -4.58 4.09 -17.57
C CYS A 307 -3.47 4.29 -16.54
N ILE A 308 -3.36 3.37 -15.58
CA ILE A 308 -2.31 3.40 -14.54
C ILE A 308 -1.01 2.69 -14.95
N GLY A 309 -0.92 2.22 -16.20
CA GLY A 309 0.27 1.55 -16.73
C GLY A 309 0.63 0.24 -16.04
N CYS A 310 -0.36 -0.55 -15.60
CA CYS A 310 -0.12 -1.84 -14.91
C CYS A 310 0.28 -2.99 -15.84
N GLY A 311 -0.04 -2.91 -17.13
CA GLY A 311 0.33 -3.92 -18.12
C GLY A 311 -0.50 -5.21 -18.13
N LEU A 312 -1.52 -5.35 -17.28
CA LEU A 312 -2.33 -6.57 -17.25
C LEU A 312 -3.09 -6.83 -18.57
N CYS A 313 -3.45 -5.77 -19.30
CA CYS A 313 -4.07 -5.88 -20.61
C CYS A 313 -3.12 -6.42 -21.69
N VAL A 314 -1.82 -6.16 -21.55
CA VAL A 314 -0.78 -6.63 -22.47
C VAL A 314 -0.63 -8.14 -22.33
N THR A 315 -0.44 -8.64 -21.11
CA THR A 315 -0.17 -10.07 -20.90
C THR A 315 -1.39 -10.98 -21.10
N THR A 316 -2.60 -10.41 -21.15
CA THR A 316 -3.84 -11.16 -21.38
C THR A 316 -4.32 -11.12 -22.83
N CYS A 317 -3.75 -10.27 -23.69
CA CYS A 317 -4.22 -10.12 -25.07
C CYS A 317 -3.87 -11.38 -25.87
N PRO A 318 -4.85 -12.12 -26.43
CA PRO A 318 -4.58 -13.39 -27.11
C PRO A 318 -3.91 -13.23 -28.48
N VAL A 319 -3.87 -12.01 -29.01
CA VAL A 319 -3.32 -11.65 -30.33
C VAL A 319 -2.20 -10.61 -30.21
N ASP A 320 -1.70 -10.35 -29.00
CA ASP A 320 -0.61 -9.41 -28.73
C ASP A 320 -0.83 -7.97 -29.29
N ALA A 321 -2.09 -7.57 -29.46
CA ALA A 321 -2.48 -6.27 -30.01
C ALA A 321 -2.37 -5.10 -29.01
N ILE A 322 -1.78 -5.30 -27.82
CA ILE A 322 -1.64 -4.27 -26.80
C ILE A 322 -0.20 -4.27 -26.30
N GLU A 323 0.40 -3.10 -26.23
CA GLU A 323 1.77 -2.90 -25.75
C GLU A 323 1.84 -1.86 -24.62
N LEU A 324 2.89 -1.94 -23.80
CA LEU A 324 3.22 -0.92 -22.82
C LEU A 324 4.25 0.05 -23.42
N ILE A 325 3.85 1.29 -23.60
CA ILE A 325 4.71 2.37 -24.07
C ILE A 325 5.34 3.09 -22.89
N LYS A 326 6.66 3.29 -22.94
CA LYS A 326 7.38 4.11 -21.98
C LYS A 326 7.03 5.58 -22.20
N LYS A 327 6.76 6.30 -21.11
CA LYS A 327 6.53 7.75 -21.16
C LYS A 327 7.79 8.50 -21.64
N PRO A 328 7.63 9.68 -22.27
CA PRO A 328 8.74 10.58 -22.60
C PRO A 328 9.64 10.89 -21.39
N GLU A 329 10.91 11.21 -21.63
CA GLU A 329 11.93 11.39 -20.57
C GLU A 329 11.55 12.47 -19.54
N ASP A 330 10.89 13.54 -19.97
CA ASP A 330 10.41 14.64 -19.12
C ASP A 330 9.21 14.28 -18.24
N GLN A 331 8.60 13.11 -18.48
CA GLN A 331 7.49 12.56 -17.70
C GLN A 331 7.90 11.36 -16.85
N LEU A 332 9.18 10.96 -16.88
CA LEU A 332 9.67 9.85 -16.07
C LEU A 332 9.73 10.24 -14.59
N TYR A 333 9.22 9.35 -13.76
CA TYR A 333 9.24 9.42 -12.32
C TYR A 333 10.34 8.53 -11.75
N GLU A 334 11.21 9.15 -10.94
CA GLU A 334 12.13 8.42 -10.07
C GLU A 334 11.57 8.41 -8.63
N PRO A 335 11.32 7.23 -8.04
CA PRO A 335 10.83 7.14 -6.67
C PRO A 335 11.92 7.58 -5.67
N PRO A 336 11.54 8.08 -4.47
CA PRO A 336 12.48 8.39 -3.40
C PRO A 336 13.42 7.23 -3.06
N LYS A 337 14.62 7.49 -2.52
CA LYS A 337 15.60 6.41 -2.29
C LYS A 337 15.12 5.46 -1.19
N THR A 338 14.42 5.98 -0.18
CA THR A 338 13.93 5.22 0.97
C THR A 338 12.46 5.52 1.26
N GLY A 339 11.76 4.60 1.93
CA GLY A 339 10.38 4.86 2.32
C GLY A 339 10.20 6.01 3.32
N ALA A 340 11.22 6.30 4.13
CA ALA A 340 11.23 7.46 5.01
C ALA A 340 11.20 8.77 4.21
N GLU A 341 11.98 8.87 3.13
CA GLU A 341 11.94 10.03 2.21
C GLU A 341 10.57 10.17 1.54
N THR A 342 9.92 9.08 1.17
CA THR A 342 8.55 9.09 0.64
C THR A 342 7.59 9.74 1.62
N TYR A 343 7.60 9.30 2.88
CA TYR A 343 6.73 9.89 3.90
C TYR A 343 7.07 11.36 4.19
N ILE A 344 8.35 11.72 4.25
CA ILE A 344 8.78 13.12 4.42
C ILE A 344 8.24 13.99 3.27
N ARG A 345 8.37 13.52 2.03
CA ARG A 345 7.86 14.24 0.84
C ARG A 345 6.35 14.42 0.88
N ILE A 346 5.60 13.39 1.26
CA ILE A 346 4.15 13.49 1.44
C ILE A 346 3.79 14.49 2.55
N MET A 347 4.49 14.46 3.69
CA MET A 347 4.25 15.40 4.79
C MET A 347 4.52 16.85 4.37
N GLN A 348 5.56 17.10 3.57
CA GLN A 348 5.85 18.42 2.98
C GLN A 348 4.74 18.88 2.03
N GLU A 349 4.28 17.99 1.14
CA GLU A 349 3.16 18.28 0.22
C GLU A 349 1.87 18.62 0.96
N ARG A 350 1.69 18.09 2.17
CA ARG A 350 0.54 18.35 3.05
C ARG A 350 0.76 19.52 4.02
N GLY A 351 1.91 20.17 4.02
CA GLY A 351 2.24 21.29 4.92
C GLY A 351 2.34 20.89 6.40
N LYS A 352 2.71 19.64 6.68
CA LYS A 352 2.84 19.07 8.05
C LYS A 352 4.29 19.00 8.55
N LEU A 353 5.26 19.45 7.74
CA LEU A 353 6.69 19.49 8.06
C LEU A 353 7.32 20.82 7.65
#